data_AF-A0A7V9I4D1-F1
#
_entry.id   AF-A0A7V9I4D1-F1
#
_cell.length_a   1.000
_cell.length_b   1.000
_cell.length_c   1.000
_cell.angle_alpha   90.00
_cell.angle_beta   90.00
_cell.angle_gamma   90.00
#
_symmetry.space_group_name_H-M   'P 1'
#
loop_
_entity.id
_entity.type
_entity.pdbx_description
1 polymer ?
#
loop_
_entity_poly.entity_id
_entity_poly.type
_entity_poly.pdbx_seq_one_letter_code
_entity_poly.pdbx_strand_id
1 'polypeptide(L)' 'MERGHEAREARALDLVREQRGAEPPDVLKTLHYRPELFGRPFSETLDLAMRGPSDWSAGERELFAAFVSSLNQCPF' A
#
# COMPACT_ATOMS: atom_id res chain seq x y z
N MET A 1 1.24 -8.70 -9.97
CA MET A 1 -0.08 -9.37 -10.01
C MET A 1 -0.81 -8.79 -11.19
N GLU A 2 -0.70 -9.42 -12.37
CA GLU A 2 -1.05 -8.74 -13.62
C GLU A 2 -2.47 -9.02 -14.12
N ARG A 3 -3.15 -10.03 -13.53
CA ARG A 3 -4.47 -10.52 -13.97
C ARG A 3 -5.27 -11.01 -12.78
N GLY A 4 -6.60 -11.14 -12.96
CA GLY A 4 -7.50 -11.73 -11.97
C GLY A 4 -8.10 -10.74 -10.96
N HIS A 5 -7.98 -9.44 -11.22
CA HIS A 5 -8.70 -8.40 -10.48
C HIS A 5 -10.19 -8.42 -10.85
N GLU A 6 -11.04 -8.13 -9.87
CA GLU A 6 -12.43 -7.78 -10.13
C GLU A 6 -12.50 -6.52 -11.02
N ALA A 7 -13.52 -6.39 -11.86
CA ALA A 7 -13.59 -5.33 -12.87
C ALA A 7 -13.46 -3.91 -12.28
N ARG A 8 -13.97 -3.68 -11.06
CA ARG A 8 -13.82 -2.41 -10.34
C ARG A 8 -12.36 -2.13 -9.97
N GLU A 9 -11.65 -3.13 -9.46
CA GLU A 9 -10.27 -2.98 -9.01
C GLU A 9 -9.31 -2.82 -10.19
N ALA A 10 -9.57 -3.52 -11.31
CA ALA A 10 -8.84 -3.32 -12.56
C ALA A 10 -8.95 -1.86 -13.05
N ARG A 11 -10.16 -1.29 -13.07
CA ARG A 11 -10.38 0.12 -13.44
C ARG A 11 -9.66 1.09 -12.50
N ALA A 12 -9.60 0.79 -11.21
CA ALA A 12 -8.86 1.62 -10.26
C ALA A 12 -7.35 1.65 -10.60
N LEU A 13 -6.77 0.49 -10.93
CA LEU A 13 -5.36 0.39 -11.33
C LEU A 13 -5.08 1.08 -12.67
N ASP A 14 -6.02 1.05 -13.62
CA ASP A 14 -5.90 1.79 -14.88
C ASP A 14 -5.87 3.31 -14.65
N LEU A 15 -6.73 3.82 -13.77
CA LEU A 15 -6.69 5.24 -13.38
C LEU A 15 -5.34 5.62 -12.73
N VAL A 16 -4.80 4.76 -11.85
CA VAL A 16 -3.48 4.98 -11.25
C VAL A 16 -2.38 5.01 -12.31
N ARG A 17 -2.45 4.10 -13.29
CA ARG A 17 -1.50 4.04 -14.40
C ARG A 17 -1.51 5.34 -15.21
N GLU A 18 -2.70 5.82 -15.56
CA GLU A 18 -2.88 7.08 -16.30
C GLU A 18 -2.34 8.28 -15.51
N GLN A 19 -2.69 8.39 -14.23
CA GLN A 19 -2.23 9.49 -13.37
C GLN A 19 -0.71 9.51 -13.18
N ARG A 20 -0.08 8.34 -13.08
CA ARG A 20 1.37 8.23 -12.91
C ARG A 20 2.16 8.31 -14.21
N GLY A 21 1.52 8.07 -15.36
CA GLY A 21 2.22 7.86 -16.63
C GLY A 21 3.13 6.62 -16.63
N ALA A 22 2.94 5.70 -15.67
CA ALA A 22 3.78 4.54 -15.42
C ALA A 22 2.96 3.41 -14.80
N GLU A 23 3.52 2.20 -14.81
CA GLU A 23 2.90 1.03 -14.18
C GLU A 23 2.59 1.28 -12.70
N PRO A 24 1.39 0.88 -12.20
CA PRO A 24 1.13 0.91 -10.76
C PRO A 24 2.15 0.06 -9.99
N PRO A 25 2.67 0.54 -8.84
CA PRO A 25 3.54 -0.25 -7.98
C PRO A 25 2.93 -1.61 -7.63
N ASP A 26 3.77 -2.64 -7.54
CA ASP A 26 3.31 -4.01 -7.27
C ASP A 26 2.57 -4.17 -5.94
N VAL A 27 2.87 -3.32 -4.94
CA VAL A 27 2.09 -3.26 -3.70
C VAL A 27 0.64 -2.84 -3.96
N LEU A 28 0.40 -1.87 -4.84
CA LEU A 28 -0.98 -1.46 -5.16
C LEU A 28 -1.71 -2.60 -5.87
N LYS A 29 -1.07 -3.25 -6.85
CA LYS A 29 -1.65 -4.43 -7.50
C LYS A 29 -1.98 -5.51 -6.47
N THR A 30 -1.12 -5.72 -5.49
CA THR A 30 -1.33 -6.68 -4.40
C THR A 30 -2.54 -6.33 -3.53
N LEU A 31 -2.65 -5.07 -3.09
CA LEU A 31 -3.78 -4.60 -2.29
C LEU A 31 -5.10 -4.65 -3.05
N HIS A 32 -5.08 -4.43 -4.37
CA HIS A 32 -6.25 -4.51 -5.24
C HIS A 32 -6.56 -5.95 -5.72
N TYR A 33 -5.76 -6.95 -5.36
CA TYR A 33 -6.03 -8.35 -5.67
C TYR A 33 -6.82 -9.00 -4.53
N ARG A 34 -8.12 -9.28 -4.77
CA ARG A 34 -9.05 -9.78 -3.74
C ARG A 34 -9.00 -8.90 -2.47
N PRO A 35 -9.36 -7.61 -2.59
CA PRO A 35 -9.12 -6.62 -1.54
C PRO A 35 -9.77 -6.95 -0.20
N GLU A 36 -10.86 -7.72 -0.19
CA GLU A 36 -11.53 -8.16 1.04
C GLU A 36 -10.72 -9.14 1.88
N LEU A 37 -9.83 -9.91 1.25
CA LEU A 37 -9.04 -10.92 1.96
C LEU A 37 -7.85 -10.31 2.69
N PHE A 38 -7.23 -9.29 2.10
CA PHE A 38 -6.00 -8.70 2.62
C PHE A 38 -5.94 -7.19 2.42
N GLY A 39 -6.22 -6.71 1.20
CA GLY A 39 -5.99 -5.31 0.83
C GLY A 39 -6.61 -4.27 1.75
N ARG A 40 -7.93 -4.34 1.98
CA ARG A 40 -8.65 -3.40 2.85
C ARG A 40 -8.24 -3.52 4.32
N PRO A 41 -8.31 -4.69 4.97
CA PRO A 41 -7.94 -4.78 6.38
C PRO A 41 -6.47 -4.37 6.63
N PHE A 42 -5.57 -4.68 5.71
CA PHE A 42 -4.18 -4.24 5.78
C PHE A 42 -4.06 -2.71 5.63
N SER A 43 -4.70 -2.13 4.62
CA SER A 43 -4.65 -0.68 4.36
C SER A 43 -5.23 0.12 5.53
N GLU A 44 -6.35 -0.31 6.10
CA GLU A 44 -6.97 0.31 7.27
C GLU A 44 -6.05 0.28 8.49
N THR A 45 -5.39 -0.86 8.73
CA THR A 45 -4.43 -1.02 9.83
C THR A 45 -3.19 -0.16 9.62
N LEU A 46 -2.68 -0.11 8.39
CA LEU A 46 -1.52 0.71 8.02
C LEU A 46 -1.84 2.20 8.16
N ASP A 47 -3.02 2.63 7.73
CA ASP A 47 -3.47 4.01 7.89
C ASP A 47 -3.63 4.38 9.36
N LEU A 48 -4.19 3.49 10.18
CA LEU A 48 -4.27 3.70 11.63
C LEU A 48 -2.86 3.86 12.23
N ALA A 49 -1.92 2.98 11.86
CA ALA A 49 -0.56 3.03 12.36
C ALA A 49 0.18 4.30 11.91
N MET A 50 0.12 4.66 10.62
CA MET A 50 0.94 5.72 10.03
C MET A 50 0.30 7.11 10.05
N ARG A 51 -1.04 7.19 10.11
CA ARG A 51 -1.81 8.44 9.97
C ARG A 51 -2.83 8.66 11.10
N GLY A 52 -3.14 7.62 11.88
CA GLY A 52 -4.06 7.72 13.01
C GLY A 52 -3.51 8.58 14.17
N PRO A 53 -4.35 8.89 15.18
CA PRO A 53 -3.95 9.63 16.37
C PRO A 53 -2.77 8.95 17.08
N SER A 54 -1.75 9.74 17.42
CA SER A 54 -0.53 9.25 18.06
C SER A 54 0.22 10.40 18.71
N ASP A 55 0.99 10.09 19.76
CA ASP A 55 1.98 11.01 20.33
C ASP A 55 3.20 11.18 19.39
N TRP A 56 3.39 10.26 18.45
CA TRP A 56 4.45 10.34 17.45
C TRP A 56 3.98 11.08 16.20
N SER A 57 4.85 11.96 15.71
CA SER A 57 4.68 12.60 14.42
C SER A 57 4.67 11.58 13.26
N ALA A 58 4.16 11.99 12.10
CA ALA A 58 4.25 11.17 10.89
C ALA A 58 5.71 10.84 10.54
N GLY A 59 6.63 11.80 10.70
CA GLY A 59 8.06 11.60 10.42
C GLY A 59 8.71 10.57 11.33
N GLU A 60 8.38 10.54 12.62
CA GLU A 60 8.89 9.52 13.55
C GLU A 60 8.39 8.12 13.20
N ARG A 61 7.13 8.00 12.78
CA ARG A 61 6.57 6.72 12.34
C ARG A 61 7.22 6.21 11.06
N GLU A 62 7.48 7.10 10.10
CA GLU A 62 8.27 6.77 8.90
C GLU A 62 9.71 6.38 9.26
N LEU A 63 10.35 7.04 10.22
CA LEU A 63 11.68 6.66 10.70
C LEU A 63 11.68 5.25 11.31
N PHE A 64 10.66 4.91 12.10
CA PHE A 64 10.52 3.55 12.66
C PHE A 64 10.32 2.51 11.55
N ALA A 65 9.45 2.79 10.58
CA ALA A 65 9.22 1.92 9.43
C ALA A 65 10.50 1.69 8.63
N ALA A 66 11.23 2.77 8.30
CA ALA A 66 12.49 2.69 7.56
C ALA A 66 13.58 1.92 8.33
N PHE A 67 13.70 2.15 9.64
CA PHE A 67 14.66 1.44 10.49
C PHE A 67 14.36 -0.06 10.56
N VAL A 68 13.09 -0.43 10.78
CA VAL A 68 12.68 -1.85 10.82
C VAL A 68 12.86 -2.51 9.44
N SER A 69 12.53 -1.82 8.35
CA SER A 69 12.78 -2.33 6.99
C SER A 69 14.26 -2.55 6.71
N SER A 70 15.14 -1.66 7.18
CA SER A 70 16.59 -1.82 7.07
C SER A 70 17.09 -3.06 7.82
N LEU A 71 16.63 -3.28 9.06
CA LEU A 71 16.97 -4.47 9.85
C LEU A 71 16.50 -5.77 9.18
N ASN A 72 15.33 -5.75 8.53
CA ASN A 72 14.77 -6.90 7.83
C ASN A 72 15.25 -7.04 6.38
N GLN A 73 16.17 -6.18 5.93
CA GLN A 73 16.65 -6.16 4.54
C GLN A 73 15.49 -6.12 3.53
N CYS A 74 14.49 -5.28 3.80
CA CYS A 74 13.31 -5.10 2.95
C CYS A 74 13.53 -3.87 2.05
N PRO A 75 13.96 -4.05 0.78
CA PRO A 75 14.31 -2.94 -0.12
C PRO A 75 13.12 -2.37 -0.90
N PHE A 76 11.91 -2.88 -0.64
CA PHE A 76 10.69 -2.52 -1.37
C PHE A 76 10.31 -1.06 -1.16
#